data_AF-A0A8T5EGJ4-F1
#
_entry.id   AF-A0A8T5EGJ4-F1
#
_cell.length_a   1.000
_cell.length_b   1.000
_cell.length_c   1.000
_cell.angle_alpha   90.00
_cell.angle_beta   90.00
_cell.angle_gamma   90.00
#
_symmetry.space_group_name_H-M   'P 1'
#
loop_
_entity.id
_entity.type
_entity.pdbx_description
1 polymer ?
#
loop_
_entity_poly.entity_id
_entity_poly.type
_entity_poly.pdbx_seq_one_letter_code
_entity_poly.pdbx_strand_id
1 'polypeptide(L)'
;SQAKDVGETEILDYGALFDLLSDSGITLETLPQVAAHYNWTAGDPADDDGTHACPADEGATGPSDDEVEVEPDYGPWEGDMVYPMRALARELEGEWIEWALHDHFNNTWNGTTSGEENGSDSKWILIEFLSTDCGHCWNAADDMTSFHNDYGDRVEFLSFAVNFSSNDYFNATPEEVAAFQDKTTHNGCRANQYDCADRPGEPHDWLYVDDRNQSAMHEFAAQGTPMFVIIQPNGVVAWHQYQHNGDAGEDQESIVDALQRFFGQVQ
;
A
#
# COMPACT_ATOMS: atom_id res chain seq x y z
N SER A 1 -26.80 -44.21 -0.45
CA SER A 1 -26.90 -44.13 -1.92
C SER A 1 -27.05 -42.66 -2.27
N GLN A 2 -26.11 -41.93 -2.84
CA GLN A 2 -24.71 -42.08 -3.24
C GLN A 2 -24.15 -40.64 -3.20
N ALA A 3 -22.91 -40.48 -2.79
CA ALA A 3 -22.15 -39.25 -2.98
C ALA A 3 -21.81 -39.07 -4.47
N LYS A 4 -21.76 -37.83 -4.95
CA LYS A 4 -20.92 -37.43 -6.08
C LYS A 4 -20.37 -36.02 -5.84
N ASP A 5 -19.08 -36.06 -5.53
CA ASP A 5 -18.04 -35.05 -5.67
C ASP A 5 -17.86 -34.66 -7.14
N VAL A 6 -17.68 -33.37 -7.46
CA VAL A 6 -16.79 -32.84 -8.52
C VAL A 6 -16.57 -31.34 -8.24
N GLY A 7 -15.34 -30.98 -7.87
CA GLY A 7 -14.82 -29.63 -8.07
C GLY A 7 -14.18 -29.51 -9.46
N GLU A 8 -14.29 -28.34 -10.08
CA GLU A 8 -13.42 -27.92 -11.18
C GLU A 8 -13.09 -26.44 -11.04
N THR A 9 -11.79 -26.19 -10.82
CA THR A 9 -11.08 -24.92 -10.96
C THR A 9 -11.11 -24.51 -12.43
N GLU A 10 -11.54 -23.29 -12.75
CA GLU A 10 -11.38 -22.74 -14.10
C GLU A 10 -9.89 -22.56 -14.39
N ILE A 11 -9.39 -23.37 -15.33
CA ILE A 11 -8.06 -23.21 -15.92
C ILE A 11 -8.19 -22.14 -17.00
N LEU A 12 -7.53 -21.01 -16.81
CA LEU A 12 -7.40 -19.95 -17.82
C LEU A 12 -6.72 -20.53 -19.08
N ASP A 13 -7.41 -20.46 -20.21
CA ASP A 13 -6.91 -20.86 -21.52
C ASP A 13 -5.88 -19.83 -22.03
N TYR A 14 -4.60 -20.16 -21.86
CA TYR A 14 -3.46 -19.34 -22.29
C TYR A 14 -3.36 -19.16 -23.82
N GLY A 15 -4.20 -19.82 -24.62
CA GLY A 15 -4.27 -19.61 -26.07
C GLY A 15 -4.78 -18.21 -26.45
N ALA A 16 -5.69 -17.62 -25.64
CA ALA A 16 -6.30 -16.32 -25.94
C ALA A 16 -5.38 -15.13 -25.63
N LEU A 17 -4.39 -15.31 -24.75
CA LEU A 17 -3.45 -14.25 -24.37
C LEU A 17 -2.39 -13.99 -25.46
N PHE A 18 -2.07 -15.01 -26.26
CA PHE A 18 -1.02 -14.94 -27.28
C PHE A 18 -1.48 -14.19 -28.55
N ASP A 19 -2.76 -14.29 -28.92
CA ASP A 19 -3.31 -13.59 -30.08
C ASP A 19 -3.43 -12.08 -29.84
N LEU A 20 -3.68 -11.64 -28.60
CA LEU A 20 -3.75 -10.21 -28.20
C LEU A 20 -2.39 -9.51 -28.20
N LEU A 21 -1.28 -10.25 -28.09
CA LEU A 21 0.08 -9.70 -28.11
C LEU A 21 0.66 -9.57 -29.53
N SER A 22 0.01 -10.18 -30.53
CA SER A 22 0.50 -10.15 -31.92
C SER A 22 0.21 -8.82 -32.66
N ASP A 23 -0.72 -8.01 -32.15
CA ASP A 23 -1.14 -6.73 -32.76
C ASP A 23 -0.45 -5.49 -32.14
N SER A 24 0.39 -5.65 -31.12
CA SER A 24 1.06 -4.55 -30.42
C SER A 24 2.52 -4.32 -30.85
N GLY A 25 3.05 -5.12 -31.77
CA GLY A 25 4.43 -4.96 -32.27
C GLY A 25 5.52 -5.24 -31.22
N ILE A 26 5.18 -5.88 -30.09
CA ILE A 26 6.12 -6.27 -29.04
C ILE A 26 6.82 -7.56 -29.49
N THR A 27 8.12 -7.48 -29.76
CA THR A 27 8.96 -8.66 -30.02
C THR A 27 9.60 -9.14 -28.72
N LEU A 28 9.93 -10.43 -28.63
CA LEU A 28 10.62 -11.03 -27.47
C LEU A 28 11.96 -10.34 -27.14
N GLU A 29 12.53 -9.57 -28.08
CA GLU A 29 13.77 -8.79 -27.93
C GLU A 29 13.58 -7.43 -27.24
N THR A 30 12.34 -6.97 -27.01
CA THR A 30 12.04 -5.68 -26.34
C THR A 30 11.54 -5.82 -24.91
N LEU A 31 11.52 -7.04 -24.35
CA LEU A 31 11.28 -7.27 -22.93
C LEU A 31 12.56 -6.96 -22.13
N PRO A 32 12.47 -6.28 -20.96
CA PRO A 32 13.60 -6.21 -20.05
C PRO A 32 14.04 -7.63 -19.69
N GLN A 33 15.33 -7.93 -19.87
CA GLN A 33 15.87 -9.25 -19.56
C GLN A 33 15.83 -9.49 -18.05
N VAL A 34 14.81 -10.21 -17.59
CA VAL A 34 14.91 -11.01 -16.36
C VAL A 34 15.36 -12.40 -16.80
N ALA A 35 16.68 -12.58 -16.90
CA ALA A 35 17.26 -13.85 -17.31
C ALA A 35 17.72 -14.66 -16.10
N ALA A 36 17.17 -15.87 -16.00
CA ALA A 36 17.61 -17.06 -15.26
C ALA A 36 17.44 -16.98 -13.72
N HIS A 37 16.76 -17.93 -13.05
CA HIS A 37 16.96 -19.37 -13.17
C HIS A 37 15.69 -20.17 -12.86
N TYR A 38 15.06 -20.74 -13.88
CA TYR A 38 14.28 -21.97 -13.72
C TYR A 38 14.74 -22.98 -14.77
N ASN A 39 15.56 -23.93 -14.33
CA ASN A 39 16.03 -25.03 -15.16
C ASN A 39 14.98 -26.13 -15.13
N TRP A 40 13.96 -26.00 -15.98
CA TRP A 40 12.94 -27.05 -16.14
C TRP A 40 13.54 -28.20 -16.94
N THR A 41 13.92 -29.28 -16.25
CA THR A 41 14.25 -30.53 -16.93
C THR A 41 12.95 -31.25 -17.24
N ALA A 42 12.63 -31.30 -18.53
CA ALA A 42 11.57 -32.14 -19.06
C ALA A 42 11.87 -33.61 -18.72
N GLY A 43 10.98 -34.24 -17.95
CA GLY A 43 10.99 -35.68 -17.79
C GLY A 43 10.48 -36.33 -19.06
N ASP A 44 11.34 -37.07 -19.76
CA ASP A 44 10.93 -37.98 -20.82
C ASP A 44 10.68 -39.40 -20.24
N PRO A 45 9.76 -40.19 -20.83
CA PRO A 45 9.17 -41.36 -20.20
C PRO A 45 9.98 -42.65 -20.41
N ALA A 46 9.91 -43.52 -19.39
CA ALA A 46 10.08 -44.97 -19.37
C ALA A 46 11.13 -45.64 -20.29
N ASP A 47 12.12 -46.29 -19.67
CA ASP A 47 12.48 -47.67 -20.05
C ASP A 47 13.05 -48.45 -18.84
N ASP A 48 12.43 -49.60 -18.61
CA ASP A 48 12.72 -50.64 -17.62
C ASP A 48 13.73 -51.62 -18.21
N ASP A 49 14.95 -51.68 -17.64
CA ASP A 49 15.75 -52.90 -17.58
C ASP A 49 16.65 -52.85 -16.34
N GLY A 50 16.20 -53.55 -15.30
CA GLY A 50 16.91 -53.72 -14.05
C GLY A 50 18.24 -54.44 -14.19
N THR A 51 19.30 -53.72 -14.51
CA THR A 51 20.66 -53.96 -14.01
C THR A 51 21.45 -52.67 -14.17
N HIS A 52 21.85 -52.02 -13.07
CA HIS A 52 23.09 -51.24 -12.90
C HIS A 52 23.06 -50.58 -11.52
N ALA A 53 23.89 -51.09 -10.61
CA ALA A 53 24.12 -50.47 -9.31
C ALA A 53 25.00 -49.21 -9.50
N CYS A 54 24.51 -48.05 -9.09
CA CYS A 54 25.35 -46.87 -8.92
C CYS A 54 26.18 -47.02 -7.63
N PRO A 55 27.50 -46.82 -7.65
CA PRO A 55 28.32 -46.86 -6.45
C PRO A 55 28.01 -45.63 -5.57
N ALA A 56 28.11 -45.81 -4.26
CA ALA A 56 28.07 -44.71 -3.30
C ALA A 56 29.26 -43.77 -3.57
N ASP A 57 28.97 -42.51 -3.86
CA ASP A 57 29.99 -41.46 -3.90
C ASP A 57 29.93 -40.68 -2.59
N GLU A 58 31.03 -40.77 -1.86
CA GLU A 58 31.26 -40.04 -0.64
C GLU A 58 31.85 -38.67 -0.96
N GLY A 59 31.26 -37.61 -0.42
CA GLY A 59 31.94 -36.33 -0.27
C GLY A 59 31.90 -35.40 -1.48
N ALA A 60 30.78 -34.71 -1.65
CA ALA A 60 30.79 -33.37 -2.25
C ALA A 60 30.39 -32.36 -1.16
N THR A 61 31.38 -31.74 -0.52
CA THR A 61 31.17 -30.49 0.21
C THR A 61 30.96 -29.39 -0.82
N GLY A 62 29.70 -29.19 -1.22
CA GLY A 62 29.29 -27.97 -1.93
C GLY A 62 29.43 -26.76 -1.01
N PRO A 63 29.63 -25.54 -1.54
CA PRO A 63 29.62 -24.35 -0.71
C PRO A 63 28.24 -24.25 -0.03
N SER A 64 28.25 -24.33 1.29
CA SER A 64 27.18 -23.76 2.10
C SER A 64 27.23 -22.26 1.85
N ASP A 65 26.17 -21.73 1.25
CA ASP A 65 25.60 -20.40 1.49
C ASP A 65 24.62 -20.15 0.35
N ASP A 66 23.52 -20.91 0.35
CA ASP A 66 22.29 -20.41 -0.23
C ASP A 66 21.81 -19.32 0.74
N GLU A 67 22.23 -18.08 0.51
CA GLU A 67 21.53 -16.92 1.04
C GLU A 67 20.11 -17.01 0.49
N VAL A 68 19.20 -17.58 1.27
CA VAL A 68 17.78 -17.50 1.00
C VAL A 68 17.45 -16.01 1.02
N GLU A 69 17.26 -15.40 -0.15
CA GLU A 69 16.63 -14.09 -0.24
C GLU A 69 15.29 -14.22 0.47
N VAL A 70 15.22 -13.68 1.69
CA VAL A 70 13.98 -13.63 2.46
C VAL A 70 13.10 -12.65 1.70
N GLU A 71 12.12 -13.17 0.95
CA GLU A 71 11.11 -12.31 0.36
C GLU A 71 10.45 -11.50 1.48
N PRO A 72 10.34 -10.17 1.34
CA PRO A 72 9.71 -9.34 2.36
C PRO A 72 8.26 -9.80 2.56
N ASP A 73 7.85 -9.91 3.82
CA ASP A 73 6.48 -10.25 4.18
C ASP A 73 5.60 -9.02 3.94
N TYR A 74 4.85 -9.04 2.84
CA TYR A 74 4.01 -7.92 2.45
C TYR A 74 2.63 -7.99 3.09
N GLY A 75 2.17 -6.90 3.68
CA GLY A 75 0.90 -6.86 4.37
C GLY A 75 0.53 -5.49 4.95
N PRO A 76 -0.72 -5.36 5.42
CA PRO A 76 -1.21 -4.11 6.01
C PRO A 76 -0.83 -3.94 7.48
N TRP A 77 -0.30 -4.98 8.12
CA TRP A 77 -0.20 -5.06 9.57
C TRP A 77 1.18 -4.65 10.07
N GLU A 78 1.25 -4.27 11.34
CA GLU A 78 2.49 -3.90 12.00
C GLU A 78 3.59 -4.97 11.85
N GLY A 79 4.75 -4.52 11.38
CA GLY A 79 5.88 -5.39 11.06
C GLY A 79 5.93 -5.85 9.61
N ASP A 80 4.80 -5.78 8.88
CA ASP A 80 4.77 -6.10 7.46
C ASP A 80 5.39 -4.98 6.62
N MET A 81 5.94 -5.34 5.47
CA MET A 81 6.29 -4.38 4.44
C MET A 81 5.05 -3.99 3.63
N VAL A 82 4.91 -2.71 3.32
CA VAL A 82 3.78 -2.23 2.53
C VAL A 82 3.89 -2.70 1.08
N TYR A 83 2.76 -3.11 0.49
CA TYR A 83 2.68 -3.50 -0.92
C TYR A 83 3.18 -2.37 -1.84
N PRO A 84 3.96 -2.68 -2.89
CA PRO A 84 4.35 -1.68 -3.88
C PRO A 84 3.11 -1.13 -4.60
N MET A 85 2.92 0.19 -4.50
CA MET A 85 1.73 0.85 -4.98
C MET A 85 2.04 1.93 -6.01
N ARG A 86 1.13 2.09 -6.97
CA ARG A 86 1.13 3.19 -7.94
C ARG A 86 -0.27 3.77 -8.07
N ALA A 87 -0.34 5.09 -8.21
CA ALA A 87 -1.58 5.82 -8.38
C ALA A 87 -1.31 7.14 -9.10
N LEU A 88 -2.36 7.95 -9.27
CA LEU A 88 -2.17 9.38 -9.52
C LEU A 88 -2.09 10.10 -8.18
N ALA A 89 -1.24 11.10 -8.06
CA ALA A 89 -1.20 11.99 -6.91
C ALA A 89 -1.09 13.45 -7.36
N ARG A 90 -1.47 14.38 -6.49
CA ARG A 90 -1.30 15.81 -6.71
C ARG A 90 -0.85 16.53 -5.45
N GLU A 91 -0.05 17.57 -5.65
CA GLU A 91 0.24 18.58 -4.64
C GLU A 91 -0.89 19.63 -4.60
N LEU A 92 -0.85 20.51 -3.60
CA LEU A 92 -1.74 21.66 -3.47
C LEU A 92 -1.73 22.50 -4.76
N GLU A 93 -2.92 22.80 -5.31
CA GLU A 93 -3.07 23.52 -6.59
C GLU A 93 -2.37 22.85 -7.80
N GLY A 94 -1.91 21.60 -7.64
CA GLY A 94 -1.15 20.86 -8.64
C GLY A 94 -2.01 20.01 -9.58
N GLU A 95 -1.34 19.45 -10.59
CA GLU A 95 -1.91 18.46 -11.52
C GLU A 95 -1.81 17.04 -10.95
N TRP A 96 -2.71 16.16 -11.39
CA TRP A 96 -2.64 14.73 -11.11
C TRP A 96 -1.54 14.08 -11.96
N ILE A 97 -0.51 13.55 -11.32
CA ILE A 97 0.65 12.93 -11.96
C ILE A 97 0.86 11.50 -11.46
N GLU A 98 1.54 10.67 -12.25
CA GLU A 98 1.94 9.33 -11.82
C GLU A 98 2.81 9.39 -10.57
N TRP A 99 2.51 8.52 -9.62
CA TRP A 99 3.11 8.50 -8.31
C TRP A 99 3.23 7.06 -7.81
N ALA A 100 4.26 6.80 -6.99
CA ALA A 100 4.46 5.49 -6.39
C ALA A 100 4.91 5.60 -4.93
N LEU A 101 4.27 4.83 -4.05
CA LEU A 101 4.55 4.88 -2.60
C LEU A 101 6.00 4.52 -2.27
N HIS A 102 6.58 3.57 -3.01
CA HIS A 102 7.95 3.10 -2.77
C HIS A 102 9.03 4.15 -3.09
N ASP A 103 8.69 5.21 -3.84
CA ASP A 103 9.63 6.30 -4.10
C ASP A 103 9.88 7.16 -2.85
N HIS A 104 9.03 7.03 -1.82
CA HIS A 104 9.17 7.70 -0.53
C HIS A 104 10.02 6.91 0.47
N PHE A 105 10.40 5.67 0.14
CA PHE A 105 11.11 4.80 1.08
C PHE A 105 12.63 5.00 1.01
N ASN A 106 13.24 5.01 2.18
CA ASN A 106 14.67 4.87 2.38
C ASN A 106 15.00 3.41 2.72
N ASN A 107 15.22 2.59 1.69
CA ASN A 107 15.54 1.16 1.84
C ASN A 107 16.86 0.88 2.58
N THR A 108 17.70 1.89 2.80
CA THR A 108 18.93 1.77 3.59
C THR A 108 18.75 2.16 5.05
N TRP A 109 17.58 2.66 5.43
CA TRP A 109 17.25 3.02 6.80
C TRP A 109 17.11 1.76 7.66
N ASN A 110 17.81 1.74 8.80
CA ASN A 110 17.88 0.60 9.71
C ASN A 110 17.50 0.95 11.15
N GLY A 111 16.69 1.99 11.32
CA GLY A 111 16.26 2.51 12.62
C GLY A 111 16.87 3.86 12.95
N THR A 112 16.09 4.70 13.63
CA THR A 112 16.54 5.97 14.19
C THR A 112 17.70 5.73 15.16
N THR A 113 18.76 6.55 15.09
CA THR A 113 19.89 6.43 15.99
C THR A 113 19.47 6.63 17.45
N SER A 114 20.01 5.81 18.36
CA SER A 114 19.72 5.92 19.79
C SER A 114 19.98 7.34 20.32
N GLY A 115 18.94 7.98 20.85
CA GLY A 115 19.00 9.33 21.40
C GLY A 115 18.53 10.43 20.45
N GLU A 116 18.17 10.08 19.22
CA GLU A 116 17.51 10.96 18.25
C GLU A 116 15.99 10.72 18.25
N GLU A 117 15.24 11.69 17.76
CA GLU A 117 13.78 11.60 17.65
C GLU A 117 13.41 10.88 16.34
N ASN A 118 12.38 10.03 16.36
CA ASN A 118 11.93 9.41 15.12
C ASN A 118 11.57 10.46 14.08
N GLY A 119 11.96 10.20 12.83
CA GLY A 119 11.72 11.11 11.72
C GLY A 119 12.79 12.19 11.54
N SER A 120 13.78 12.31 12.45
CA SER A 120 14.83 13.33 12.34
C SER A 120 15.91 13.00 11.30
N ASP A 121 16.14 11.72 11.05
CA ASP A 121 17.15 11.19 10.11
C ASP A 121 16.54 10.84 8.74
N SER A 122 15.33 10.28 8.75
CA SER A 122 14.52 10.01 7.57
C SER A 122 13.05 10.12 7.96
N LYS A 123 12.26 10.86 7.17
CA LYS A 123 10.84 11.07 7.50
C LYS A 123 10.09 9.74 7.53
N TRP A 124 9.26 9.58 8.54
CA TRP A 124 8.24 8.53 8.56
C TRP A 124 7.07 8.98 7.70
N ILE A 125 6.15 8.09 7.36
CA ILE A 125 4.99 8.43 6.53
C ILE A 125 3.72 8.22 7.34
N LEU A 126 2.80 9.19 7.33
CA LEU A 126 1.43 9.03 7.80
C LEU A 126 0.51 9.00 6.59
N ILE A 127 -0.21 7.88 6.42
CA ILE A 127 -1.29 7.75 5.44
C ILE A 127 -2.62 7.98 6.16
N GLU A 128 -3.43 8.89 5.62
CA GLU A 128 -4.85 9.01 5.92
C GLU A 128 -5.67 8.52 4.73
N PHE A 129 -6.53 7.53 4.91
CA PHE A 129 -7.63 7.25 3.98
C PHE A 129 -8.81 8.15 4.30
N LEU A 130 -9.27 8.94 3.34
CA LEU A 130 -10.37 9.88 3.51
C LEU A 130 -11.35 9.85 2.34
N SER A 131 -12.60 10.22 2.62
CA SER A 131 -13.59 10.51 1.59
C SER A 131 -14.11 11.92 1.82
N THR A 132 -14.19 12.73 0.76
CA THR A 132 -14.71 14.11 0.80
C THR A 132 -16.18 14.17 1.23
N ASP A 133 -16.91 13.07 1.06
CA ASP A 133 -18.30 12.91 1.46
C ASP A 133 -18.49 12.42 2.90
N CYS A 134 -17.43 11.96 3.56
CA CYS A 134 -17.51 11.44 4.92
C CYS A 134 -17.57 12.59 5.95
N GLY A 135 -18.64 12.61 6.76
CA GLY A 135 -18.82 13.60 7.81
C GLY A 135 -17.75 13.57 8.91
N HIS A 136 -17.09 12.42 9.14
CA HIS A 136 -15.95 12.33 10.04
C HIS A 136 -14.67 12.88 9.40
N CYS A 137 -14.40 12.56 8.13
CA CYS A 137 -13.27 13.12 7.37
C CYS A 137 -13.37 14.65 7.24
N TRP A 138 -14.59 15.17 7.12
CA TRP A 138 -14.83 16.61 7.09
C TRP A 138 -14.22 17.33 8.30
N ASN A 139 -14.39 16.78 9.50
CA ASN A 139 -13.80 17.37 10.70
C ASN A 139 -12.32 17.00 10.84
N ALA A 140 -11.94 15.77 10.45
CA ALA A 140 -10.56 15.30 10.52
C ALA A 140 -9.60 16.12 9.64
N ALA A 141 -10.10 16.84 8.63
CA ALA A 141 -9.27 17.78 7.85
C ALA A 141 -8.60 18.87 8.73
N ASP A 142 -9.29 19.34 9.78
CA ASP A 142 -8.71 20.28 10.75
C ASP A 142 -7.65 19.61 11.64
N ASP A 143 -7.92 18.37 12.05
CA ASP A 143 -6.99 17.55 12.82
C ASP A 143 -5.71 17.28 12.01
N MET A 144 -5.84 16.94 10.73
CA MET A 144 -4.72 16.72 9.82
C MET A 144 -3.90 17.99 9.58
N THR A 145 -4.55 19.15 9.46
CA THR A 145 -3.84 20.45 9.45
C THR A 145 -2.99 20.62 10.72
N SER A 146 -3.57 20.29 11.89
CA SER A 146 -2.88 20.38 13.17
C SER A 146 -1.70 19.40 13.26
N PHE A 147 -1.91 18.14 12.86
CA PHE A 147 -0.86 17.13 12.83
C PHE A 147 0.29 17.51 11.88
N HIS A 148 -0.03 18.05 10.70
CA HIS A 148 0.99 18.50 9.76
C HIS A 148 1.83 19.65 10.33
N ASN A 149 1.19 20.63 10.99
CA ASN A 149 1.91 21.72 11.66
C ASN A 149 2.84 21.21 12.79
N ASP A 150 2.41 20.18 13.50
CA ASP A 150 3.11 19.66 14.67
C ASP A 150 4.24 18.67 14.31
N TYR A 151 4.06 17.89 13.25
CA TYR A 151 4.92 16.75 12.91
C TYR A 151 5.50 16.78 11.49
N GLY A 152 5.11 17.72 10.62
CA GLY A 152 5.47 17.76 9.19
C GLY A 152 6.98 17.81 8.90
N ASP A 153 7.79 18.27 9.86
CA ASP A 153 9.26 18.24 9.75
C ASP A 153 9.84 16.82 9.83
N ARG A 154 9.11 15.87 10.45
CA ARG A 154 9.56 14.50 10.76
C ARG A 154 8.68 13.42 10.13
N VAL A 155 7.48 13.79 9.70
CA VAL A 155 6.49 12.91 9.10
C VAL A 155 6.07 13.50 7.76
N GLU A 156 6.10 12.68 6.72
CA GLU A 156 5.49 12.96 5.44
C GLU A 156 4.02 12.54 5.47
N PHE A 157 3.13 13.44 5.07
CA PHE A 157 1.69 13.23 5.11
C PHE A 157 1.19 12.87 3.72
N LEU A 158 0.42 11.80 3.62
CA LEU A 158 -0.26 11.39 2.39
C LEU A 158 -1.75 11.19 2.68
N SER A 159 -2.60 11.85 1.91
CA SER A 159 -4.05 11.70 2.02
C SER A 159 -4.58 10.91 0.82
N PHE A 160 -5.03 9.69 1.04
CA PHE A 160 -5.57 8.81 0.02
C PHE A 160 -7.08 9.04 -0.09
N ALA A 161 -7.49 9.68 -1.17
CA ALA A 161 -8.89 10.00 -1.41
C ALA A 161 -9.63 8.79 -1.99
N VAL A 162 -10.66 8.32 -1.30
CA VAL A 162 -11.43 7.13 -1.67
C VAL A 162 -12.90 7.45 -1.95
N ASN A 163 -13.51 6.65 -2.83
CA ASN A 163 -14.95 6.59 -3.02
C ASN A 163 -15.48 5.30 -2.40
N PHE A 164 -16.74 5.28 -1.95
CA PHE A 164 -17.35 4.07 -1.41
C PHE A 164 -18.28 3.44 -2.43
N SER A 165 -17.85 2.32 -3.01
CA SER A 165 -18.63 1.55 -4.00
C SER A 165 -19.99 1.04 -3.50
N SER A 166 -20.21 1.00 -2.18
CA SER A 166 -21.48 0.61 -1.56
C SER A 166 -22.56 1.68 -1.66
N ASN A 167 -22.23 2.90 -2.11
CA ASN A 167 -23.16 4.01 -2.17
C ASN A 167 -22.79 5.04 -3.26
N ASP A 168 -23.67 5.22 -4.25
CA ASP A 168 -23.53 6.23 -5.32
C ASP A 168 -23.41 7.67 -4.80
N TYR A 169 -23.75 7.93 -3.52
CA TYR A 169 -23.59 9.24 -2.87
C TYR A 169 -22.17 9.56 -2.39
N PHE A 170 -21.25 8.59 -2.35
CA PHE A 170 -19.86 8.75 -1.90
C PHE A 170 -18.91 8.56 -3.09
N ASN A 171 -19.06 9.43 -4.09
CA ASN A 171 -18.39 9.29 -5.38
C ASN A 171 -17.82 10.63 -5.84
N ALA A 172 -16.68 11.00 -5.26
CA ALA A 172 -15.98 12.22 -5.56
C ALA A 172 -15.33 12.18 -6.95
N THR A 173 -15.32 13.31 -7.64
CA THR A 173 -14.53 13.50 -8.87
C THR A 173 -13.11 13.95 -8.52
N PRO A 174 -12.12 13.89 -9.44
CA PRO A 174 -10.80 14.45 -9.18
C PRO A 174 -10.86 15.94 -8.82
N GLU A 175 -11.81 16.68 -9.40
CA GLU A 175 -12.01 18.11 -9.13
C GLU A 175 -12.58 18.36 -7.73
N GLU A 176 -13.49 17.50 -7.24
CA GLU A 176 -13.98 17.60 -5.87
C GLU A 176 -12.87 17.32 -4.86
N VAL A 177 -12.10 16.25 -5.07
CA VAL A 177 -10.94 15.93 -4.23
C VAL A 177 -9.93 17.08 -4.24
N ALA A 178 -9.69 17.66 -5.42
CA ALA A 178 -8.79 18.79 -5.56
C ALA A 178 -9.30 20.03 -4.82
N ALA A 179 -10.60 20.33 -4.94
CA ALA A 179 -11.22 21.45 -4.24
C ALA A 179 -11.26 21.24 -2.72
N PHE A 180 -11.41 19.99 -2.26
CA PHE A 180 -11.25 19.63 -0.86
C PHE A 180 -9.81 19.95 -0.42
N GLN A 181 -8.78 19.41 -1.05
CA GLN A 181 -7.39 19.70 -0.69
C GLN A 181 -7.10 21.21 -0.69
N ASP A 182 -7.45 21.91 -1.77
CA ASP A 182 -7.14 23.33 -2.00
C ASP A 182 -8.04 24.27 -1.18
N LYS A 183 -9.09 23.75 -0.55
CA LYS A 183 -10.13 24.52 0.14
C LYS A 183 -10.74 25.59 -0.78
N THR A 184 -11.10 25.20 -2.00
CA THR A 184 -11.68 26.06 -3.03
C THR A 184 -13.14 25.70 -3.31
N THR A 185 -13.85 26.59 -4.01
CA THR A 185 -15.27 26.44 -4.29
C THR A 185 -15.57 25.23 -5.15
N HIS A 186 -16.29 24.26 -4.59
CA HIS A 186 -16.86 23.12 -5.31
C HIS A 186 -18.06 22.56 -4.54
N ASN A 187 -19.24 22.52 -5.19
CA ASN A 187 -20.43 21.90 -4.58
C ASN A 187 -20.32 20.39 -4.74
N GLY A 188 -20.37 19.64 -3.63
CA GLY A 188 -20.30 18.18 -3.69
C GLY A 188 -19.81 17.56 -2.38
N CYS A 189 -19.00 18.28 -1.62
CA CYS A 189 -18.45 17.74 -0.39
C CYS A 189 -19.49 17.49 0.71
N ARG A 190 -19.15 16.56 1.62
CA ARG A 190 -19.96 16.12 2.76
C ARG A 190 -21.37 15.69 2.36
N ALA A 191 -21.43 14.63 1.54
CA ALA A 191 -22.65 14.03 1.03
C ALA A 191 -23.46 15.00 0.16
N ASN A 192 -22.78 15.72 -0.73
CA ASN A 192 -23.37 16.68 -1.68
C ASN A 192 -24.14 17.85 -1.03
N GLN A 193 -23.81 18.21 0.21
CA GLN A 193 -24.55 19.23 0.97
C GLN A 193 -23.76 20.51 1.20
N TYR A 194 -22.43 20.48 1.05
CA TYR A 194 -21.55 21.58 1.41
C TYR A 194 -20.61 21.94 0.26
N ASP A 195 -20.16 23.18 0.28
CA ASP A 195 -19.06 23.62 -0.57
C ASP A 195 -17.74 23.16 0.06
N CYS A 196 -16.84 22.56 -0.71
CA CYS A 196 -15.54 22.11 -0.23
C CYS A 196 -14.71 23.26 0.39
N ALA A 197 -14.95 24.52 0.00
CA ALA A 197 -14.33 25.69 0.62
C ALA A 197 -14.72 25.89 2.10
N ASP A 198 -15.85 25.33 2.53
CA ASP A 198 -16.37 25.47 3.90
C ASP A 198 -15.81 24.41 4.86
N ARG A 199 -14.96 23.48 4.39
CA ARG A 199 -14.36 22.50 5.29
C ARG A 199 -13.46 23.19 6.34
N PRO A 200 -13.37 22.66 7.57
CA PRO A 200 -12.43 23.16 8.56
C PRO A 200 -10.98 22.79 8.19
N GLY A 201 -10.01 23.33 8.93
CA GLY A 201 -8.59 23.24 8.59
C GLY A 201 -8.14 24.23 7.53
N GLU A 202 -6.85 24.22 7.22
CA GLU A 202 -6.24 25.03 6.16
C GLU A 202 -6.20 24.24 4.84
N PRO A 203 -5.91 24.88 3.69
CA PRO A 203 -5.51 24.15 2.50
C PRO A 203 -4.38 23.16 2.84
N HIS A 204 -4.49 21.93 2.35
CA HIS A 204 -3.56 20.87 2.68
C HIS A 204 -2.37 20.91 1.72
N ASP A 205 -1.19 21.27 2.23
CA ASP A 205 0.07 21.44 1.47
C ASP A 205 0.91 20.16 1.36
N TRP A 206 0.26 19.01 1.42
CA TRP A 206 0.85 17.67 1.23
C TRP A 206 0.15 16.91 0.10
N LEU A 207 0.64 15.71 -0.24
CA LEU A 207 0.13 14.94 -1.38
C LEU A 207 -1.26 14.36 -1.12
N TYR A 208 -2.14 14.52 -2.10
CA TYR A 208 -3.37 13.76 -2.22
C TYR A 208 -3.20 12.67 -3.27
N VAL A 209 -3.45 11.43 -2.91
CA VAL A 209 -3.35 10.25 -3.78
C VAL A 209 -4.75 9.82 -4.19
N ASP A 210 -4.95 9.58 -5.48
CA ASP A 210 -6.22 9.11 -6.04
C ASP A 210 -6.36 7.61 -5.82
N ASP A 211 -7.04 7.24 -4.74
CA ASP A 211 -7.46 5.87 -4.46
C ASP A 211 -8.99 5.74 -4.52
N ARG A 212 -9.65 6.51 -5.41
CA ARG A 212 -11.10 6.46 -5.55
C ARG A 212 -11.61 5.11 -6.05
N ASN A 213 -10.73 4.28 -6.61
CA ASN A 213 -10.98 2.89 -6.96
C ASN A 213 -10.85 1.91 -5.77
N GLN A 214 -10.46 2.38 -4.58
CA GLN A 214 -10.27 1.64 -3.33
C GLN A 214 -9.17 0.57 -3.38
N SER A 215 -8.24 0.65 -4.34
CA SER A 215 -7.16 -0.35 -4.46
C SER A 215 -6.26 -0.37 -3.23
N ALA A 216 -5.74 0.78 -2.83
CA ALA A 216 -4.92 0.94 -1.65
C ALA A 216 -5.71 0.71 -0.38
N MET A 217 -6.93 1.22 -0.32
CA MET A 217 -7.84 1.04 0.80
C MET A 217 -8.02 -0.45 1.12
N HIS A 218 -8.15 -1.29 0.10
CA HIS A 218 -8.25 -2.74 0.27
C HIS A 218 -6.92 -3.39 0.67
N GLU A 219 -5.79 -2.98 0.07
CA GLU A 219 -4.47 -3.50 0.42
C GLU A 219 -4.09 -3.22 1.87
N PHE A 220 -4.47 -2.03 2.39
CA PHE A 220 -4.30 -1.64 3.78
C PHE A 220 -5.41 -2.17 4.71
N ALA A 221 -6.26 -3.10 4.26
CA ALA A 221 -7.37 -3.65 5.04
C ALA A 221 -8.26 -2.57 5.71
N ALA A 222 -8.41 -1.41 5.06
CA ALA A 222 -9.18 -0.30 5.57
C ALA A 222 -10.69 -0.57 5.40
N GLN A 223 -11.46 -0.41 6.47
CA GLN A 223 -12.89 -0.71 6.51
C GLN A 223 -13.79 0.54 6.47
N GLY A 224 -13.21 1.73 6.61
CA GLY A 224 -13.92 3.00 6.62
C GLY A 224 -12.97 4.19 6.60
N THR A 225 -13.54 5.39 6.70
CA THR A 225 -12.77 6.64 6.73
C THR A 225 -13.26 7.58 7.83
N PRO A 226 -12.39 8.39 8.46
CA PRO A 226 -10.95 8.39 8.26
C PRO A 226 -10.30 7.12 8.85
N MET A 227 -9.22 6.66 8.21
CA MET A 227 -8.37 5.56 8.71
C MET A 227 -6.91 5.97 8.56
N PHE A 228 -6.09 5.70 9.58
CA PHE A 228 -4.69 6.11 9.63
C PHE A 228 -3.72 4.93 9.71
N VAL A 229 -2.57 5.05 9.03
CA VAL A 229 -1.44 4.11 9.09
C VAL A 229 -0.14 4.90 9.19
N ILE A 230 0.76 4.49 10.09
CA ILE A 230 2.11 5.06 10.18
C ILE A 230 3.11 4.04 9.63
N ILE A 231 3.95 4.48 8.71
CA ILE A 231 4.95 3.66 8.01
C ILE A 231 6.35 4.19 8.34
N GLN A 232 7.26 3.28 8.65
CA GLN A 232 8.66 3.57 8.85
C GLN A 232 9.33 3.97 7.53
N PRO A 233 10.47 4.68 7.58
CA PRO A 233 11.15 5.12 6.37
C PRO A 233 11.54 3.99 5.40
N ASN A 234 11.73 2.77 5.89
CA ASN A 234 12.04 1.60 5.04
C ASN A 234 10.80 0.89 4.47
N GLY A 235 9.60 1.44 4.65
CA GLY A 235 8.35 0.86 4.13
C GLY A 235 7.69 -0.18 5.03
N VAL A 236 8.15 -0.37 6.27
CA VAL A 236 7.52 -1.27 7.25
C VAL A 236 6.39 -0.54 7.97
N VAL A 237 5.23 -1.19 8.14
CA VAL A 237 4.12 -0.65 8.92
C VAL A 237 4.53 -0.59 10.39
N ALA A 238 4.60 0.61 10.95
CA ALA A 238 4.87 0.83 12.37
C ALA A 238 3.61 0.87 13.22
N TRP A 239 2.48 1.30 12.64
CA TRP A 239 1.22 1.37 13.33
C TRP A 239 0.03 1.31 12.39
N HIS A 240 -0.98 0.53 12.77
CA HIS A 240 -2.21 0.41 12.01
C HIS A 240 -3.45 0.60 12.91
N GLN A 241 -4.31 1.58 12.59
CA GLN A 241 -5.44 1.95 13.44
C GLN A 241 -6.36 0.79 13.83
N TYR A 242 -6.63 -0.16 12.92
CA TYR A 242 -7.48 -1.31 13.23
C TYR A 242 -6.82 -2.43 14.06
N GLN A 243 -5.50 -2.44 14.24
CA GLN A 243 -4.84 -3.36 15.18
C GLN A 243 -4.82 -2.82 16.61
N HIS A 244 -5.03 -1.51 16.74
CA HIS A 244 -5.17 -0.82 18.03
C HIS A 244 -6.61 -0.30 18.22
N ASN A 245 -7.59 -0.88 17.52
CA ASN A 245 -9.01 -0.70 17.80
C ASN A 245 -9.51 -1.94 18.55
N GLY A 246 -9.19 -2.02 19.84
CA GLY A 246 -9.43 -3.25 20.60
C GLY A 246 -10.90 -3.67 20.74
N ASP A 247 -11.12 -5.00 20.73
CA ASP A 247 -12.15 -5.63 21.56
C ASP A 247 -11.62 -5.80 23.01
N ALA A 248 -12.47 -6.24 23.95
CA ALA A 248 -12.15 -6.26 25.39
C ALA A 248 -10.84 -7.02 25.73
N GLY A 249 -9.75 -6.27 25.94
CA GLY A 249 -8.43 -6.80 26.32
C GLY A 249 -7.25 -6.21 25.54
N GLU A 250 -7.51 -5.44 24.48
CA GLU A 250 -6.48 -4.82 23.64
C GLU A 250 -6.36 -3.30 23.89
N ASP A 251 -5.18 -2.76 23.59
CA ASP A 251 -4.87 -1.33 23.72
C ASP A 251 -5.65 -0.56 22.63
N GLN A 252 -6.60 0.27 23.04
CA GLN A 252 -7.28 1.23 22.18
C GLN A 252 -6.40 2.46 22.01
N GLU A 253 -5.51 2.47 21.02
CA GLU A 253 -4.63 3.61 20.76
C GLU A 253 -5.24 4.52 19.68
N SER A 254 -5.38 5.82 20.00
CA SER A 254 -5.79 6.82 19.02
C SER A 254 -4.60 7.25 18.14
N ILE A 255 -4.86 7.80 16.95
CA ILE A 255 -3.80 8.39 16.12
C ILE A 255 -3.01 9.48 16.87
N VAL A 256 -3.68 10.25 17.74
CA VAL A 256 -3.04 11.28 18.57
C VAL A 256 -2.02 10.64 19.53
N ASP A 257 -2.41 9.56 20.20
CA ASP A 257 -1.53 8.83 21.13
C ASP A 257 -0.37 8.17 20.38
N ALA A 258 -0.62 7.58 19.20
CA ALA A 258 0.40 6.99 18.35
C ALA A 258 1.42 8.03 17.89
N LEU A 259 0.98 9.18 17.38
CA LEU A 259 1.85 10.30 17.00
C LEU A 259 2.71 10.76 18.17
N GLN A 260 2.11 10.94 19.36
CA GLN A 260 2.86 11.32 20.56
C GLN A 260 3.86 10.24 21.01
N ARG A 261 3.52 8.96 20.87
CA ARG A 261 4.39 7.85 21.24
C ARG A 261 5.59 7.73 20.32
N PHE A 262 5.40 7.88 19.01
CA PHE A 262 6.50 7.79 18.04
C PHE A 262 7.33 9.07 17.97
N PHE A 263 6.67 10.23 18.05
CA PHE A 263 7.28 11.52 17.70
C PHE A 263 7.36 12.48 18.90
N GLY A 264 6.92 12.08 20.09
CA GLY A 264 6.96 12.93 21.28
C GLY A 264 5.86 13.99 21.30
N GLN A 265 5.75 14.69 22.44
CA GLN A 265 4.75 15.74 22.61
C GLN A 265 5.20 17.05 21.96
N VAL A 266 4.30 17.66 21.21
CA VAL A 266 4.38 19.05 20.78
C VAL A 266 4.03 19.99 21.95
N GLN A 267 4.77 21.10 22.07
CA GLN A 267 4.66 22.09 23.17
C GLN A 267 3.65 23.20 22.87
#